data_AF-A0A1H9IWA9-F1
#
_entry.id   AF-A0A1H9IWA9-F1
#
_cell.length_a   1.000
_cell.length_b   1.000
_cell.length_c   1.000
_cell.angle_alpha   90.00
_cell.angle_beta   90.00
_cell.angle_gamma   90.00
#
_symmetry.space_group_name_H-M   'P 1'
#
loop_
_entity.id
_entity.type
_entity.pdbx_description
1 polymer ?
#
loop_
_entity_poly.entity_id
_entity_poly.type
_entity_poly.pdbx_seq_one_letter_code
_entity_poly.pdbx_strand_id
1 'polypeptide(L)'
;MLQVTFAEIQTASSTINSSATQIEGQLSDLKSEVTKTLAGYQGEARERYEEAQRKWDQAAADLQAVLAAIGTAVGQAGEAYESAEKMNANRW
;
A
#
# COMPACT_ATOMS: atom_id res chain seq x y z
N MET A 1 10.48 -20.16 22.07
CA MET A 1 10.90 -19.57 20.77
C MET A 1 9.73 -19.01 19.96
N LEU A 2 8.51 -19.60 19.99
CA LEU A 2 7.35 -19.12 19.22
C LEU A 2 6.89 -17.68 19.53
N GLN A 3 6.92 -17.26 20.80
CA GLN A 3 6.48 -15.93 21.22
C GLN A 3 7.32 -14.78 20.65
N VAL A 4 8.61 -15.01 20.39
CA VAL A 4 9.50 -14.00 19.78
C VAL A 4 9.15 -13.81 18.31
N THR A 5 8.87 -14.90 17.59
CA THR A 5 8.48 -14.89 16.18
C THR A 5 7.13 -14.22 15.96
N PHE A 6 6.19 -14.35 16.91
CA PHE A 6 4.90 -13.66 16.86
C PHE A 6 5.06 -12.13 16.93
N ALA A 7 5.86 -11.64 17.89
CA ALA A 7 6.11 -10.22 18.03
C ALA A 7 6.75 -9.62 16.76
N GLU A 8 7.67 -10.34 16.14
CA GLU A 8 8.33 -9.94 14.88
C GLU A 8 7.33 -9.82 13.71
N ILE A 9 6.39 -10.77 13.58
CA ILE A 9 5.35 -10.74 12.54
C ILE A 9 4.38 -9.58 12.77
N GLN A 10 3.96 -9.35 14.02
CA GLN A 10 3.09 -8.24 14.37
C GLN A 10 3.75 -6.89 14.08
N THR A 11 5.04 -6.75 14.37
CA THR A 11 5.83 -5.56 14.02
C THR A 11 5.94 -5.39 12.52
N ALA A 12 6.29 -6.44 11.77
CA ALA A 12 6.36 -6.39 10.31
C ALA A 12 5.03 -5.98 9.67
N SER A 13 3.91 -6.49 10.20
CA SER A 13 2.56 -6.11 9.78
C SER A 13 2.27 -4.62 9.97
N SER A 14 2.59 -4.10 11.16
CA SER A 14 2.43 -2.67 11.48
C SER A 14 3.31 -1.78 10.60
N THR A 15 4.56 -2.19 10.37
CA THR A 15 5.48 -1.48 9.48
C THR A 15 4.95 -1.42 8.06
N ILE A 16 4.47 -2.55 7.53
CA ILE A 16 3.92 -2.63 6.18
C ILE A 16 2.69 -1.72 6.03
N ASN A 17 1.74 -1.75 6.97
CA ASN A 17 0.58 -0.87 6.95
C ASN A 17 0.99 0.60 7.00
N SER A 18 1.96 0.95 7.84
CA SER A 18 2.47 2.32 7.94
C SER A 18 3.14 2.78 6.64
N SER A 19 3.94 1.91 6.01
CA SER A 19 4.54 2.18 4.70
C SER A 19 3.50 2.33 3.60
N ALA A 20 2.42 1.54 3.62
CA ALA A 20 1.31 1.67 2.68
C ALA A 20 0.65 3.05 2.80
N THR A 21 0.30 3.49 4.01
CA THR A 21 -0.26 4.83 4.24
C THR A 21 0.69 5.94 3.81
N GLN A 22 2.00 5.79 4.06
CA GLN A 22 2.99 6.77 3.62
C GLN A 22 3.05 6.88 2.09
N ILE A 23 2.99 5.74 1.38
CA ILE A 23 2.97 5.71 -0.08
C ILE A 23 1.69 6.35 -0.63
N GLU A 24 0.53 6.09 -0.03
CA GLU A 24 -0.73 6.76 -0.40
C GLU A 24 -0.63 8.29 -0.26
N GLY A 25 -0.02 8.78 0.83
CA GLY A 25 0.25 10.20 1.01
C GLY A 25 1.15 10.79 -0.08
N GLN A 26 2.26 10.11 -0.38
CA GLN A 26 3.19 10.54 -1.44
C GLN A 26 2.54 10.56 -2.83
N LEU A 27 1.67 9.59 -3.14
CA LEU A 27 0.88 9.59 -4.37
C LEU A 27 -0.07 10.80 -4.42
N SER A 28 -0.77 11.09 -3.33
CA SER A 28 -1.67 12.25 -3.27
C SER A 28 -0.93 13.56 -3.51
N ASP A 29 0.23 13.73 -2.89
CA ASP A 29 1.07 14.92 -3.05
C ASP A 29 1.55 15.07 -4.49
N LEU A 30 2.04 13.97 -5.08
CA LEU A 30 2.52 13.97 -6.46
C LEU A 30 1.38 14.26 -7.45
N LYS A 31 0.16 13.74 -7.21
CA LYS A 31 -1.03 14.08 -8.01
C LYS A 31 -1.34 15.58 -7.97
N SER A 32 -1.23 16.19 -6.79
CA SER A 32 -1.47 17.63 -6.60
C SER A 32 -0.46 18.47 -7.39
N GLU A 33 0.83 18.11 -7.30
CA GLU A 33 1.89 18.83 -8.01
C GLU A 33 1.79 18.68 -9.54
N VAL A 34 1.44 17.49 -10.02
CA VAL A 34 1.13 17.24 -11.45
C VAL A 34 -0.03 18.12 -11.90
N THR A 35 -1.13 18.15 -11.14
CA THR A 35 -2.31 18.97 -11.47
C THR A 35 -1.97 20.47 -11.52
N LYS A 36 -1.22 20.98 -10.54
CA LYS A 36 -0.76 22.38 -10.51
C LYS A 36 0.12 22.74 -11.69
N THR A 37 1.12 21.90 -11.97
CA THR A 37 2.09 22.15 -13.06
C THR A 37 1.37 22.23 -14.41
N LEU A 38 0.31 21.43 -14.57
CA LEU A 38 -0.41 21.30 -15.83
C LEU A 38 -1.56 22.30 -15.97
N ALA A 39 -2.06 22.90 -14.89
CA ALA A 39 -3.10 23.93 -14.93
C ALA A 39 -2.71 25.16 -15.79
N GLY A 40 -1.41 25.42 -15.96
CA GLY A 40 -0.88 26.50 -16.81
C GLY A 40 -0.82 26.19 -18.31
N TYR A 41 -0.97 24.93 -18.72
CA TYR A 41 -0.89 24.48 -20.12
C TYR A 41 -2.29 24.32 -20.75
N GLN A 42 -3.01 25.42 -20.98
CA GLN A 42 -4.29 25.40 -21.75
C GLN A 42 -4.07 25.96 -23.17
N GLY A 43 -4.39 25.18 -24.21
CA GLY A 43 -4.38 25.65 -25.61
C GLY A 43 -3.97 24.60 -26.64
N GLU A 44 -2.69 24.20 -26.66
CA GLU A 44 -2.13 23.30 -27.70
C GLU A 44 -1.61 21.94 -27.17
N ALA A 45 -1.40 21.79 -25.86
CA ALA A 45 -0.80 20.58 -25.26
C ALA A 45 -1.81 19.64 -24.57
N ARG A 46 -3.12 19.83 -24.81
CA ARG A 46 -4.20 19.10 -24.12
C ARG A 46 -4.10 17.59 -24.26
N GLU A 47 -3.72 17.09 -25.44
CA GLU A 47 -3.63 15.65 -25.70
C GLU A 47 -2.49 15.01 -24.89
N ARG A 48 -1.34 15.69 -24.80
CA ARG A 48 -0.21 15.25 -23.96
C ARG A 48 -0.54 15.31 -22.47
N TYR A 49 -1.36 16.28 -22.06
CA TYR A 49 -1.90 16.37 -20.71
C TYR A 49 -2.78 15.17 -20.37
N GLU A 50 -3.78 14.89 -21.22
CA GLU A 50 -4.70 13.78 -21.01
C GLU A 50 -3.97 12.42 -21.01
N GLU A 51 -2.92 12.27 -21.82
CA GLU A 51 -2.06 11.09 -21.78
C GLU A 51 -1.26 10.97 -20.47
N ALA A 52 -0.65 12.06 -20.00
CA ALA A 52 0.10 12.08 -18.75
C ALA A 52 -0.81 11.81 -17.54
N GLN A 53 -2.01 12.40 -17.52
CA GLN A 53 -3.00 12.16 -16.48
C GLN A 53 -3.47 10.70 -16.47
N ARG A 54 -3.75 10.10 -17.64
CA ARG A 54 -4.11 8.67 -17.71
C ARG A 54 -3.00 7.76 -17.20
N LYS A 55 -1.74 8.00 -17.59
CA LYS A 55 -0.59 7.23 -17.08
C LYS A 55 -0.44 7.35 -15.58
N TRP A 56 -0.65 8.55 -15.05
CA TRP A 56 -0.64 8.82 -13.62
C TRP A 56 -1.74 8.04 -12.89
N ASP A 57 -2.99 8.16 -13.34
CA ASP A 57 -4.12 7.48 -12.70
C ASP A 57 -3.96 5.95 -12.75
N GLN A 58 -3.40 5.40 -13.84
CA GLN A 58 -3.08 3.98 -13.94
C GLN A 58 -2.01 3.56 -12.93
N ALA A 59 -0.89 4.29 -12.86
CA ALA A 59 0.19 3.97 -11.93
C ALA A 59 -0.25 4.07 -10.46
N ALA A 60 -1.09 5.06 -10.13
CA ALA A 60 -1.67 5.20 -8.80
C ALA A 60 -2.60 4.02 -8.46
N ALA A 61 -3.46 3.60 -9.40
CA ALA A 61 -4.35 2.46 -9.21
C ALA A 61 -3.56 1.15 -9.02
N ASP A 62 -2.54 0.91 -9.84
CA ASP A 62 -1.69 -0.28 -9.75
C ASP A 62 -0.96 -0.33 -8.40
N LEU A 63 -0.43 0.81 -7.93
CA LEU A 63 0.23 0.89 -6.63
C LEU A 63 -0.74 0.63 -5.48
N GLN A 64 -1.94 1.21 -5.53
CA GLN A 64 -2.97 0.98 -4.52
C GLN A 64 -3.40 -0.51 -4.48
N ALA A 65 -3.50 -1.16 -5.64
CA ALA A 65 -3.79 -2.60 -5.72
C ALA A 65 -2.68 -3.44 -5.07
N VAL A 66 -1.41 -3.10 -5.32
CA VAL A 66 -0.26 -3.79 -4.70
C VAL A 66 -0.28 -3.61 -3.18
N LEU A 67 -0.53 -2.40 -2.68
CA LEU A 67 -0.61 -2.13 -1.25
C LEU A 67 -1.74 -2.90 -0.58
N ALA A 68 -2.92 -2.95 -1.20
CA ALA A 68 -4.06 -3.72 -0.70
C ALA A 68 -3.76 -5.24 -0.66
N ALA A 69 -3.09 -5.76 -1.69
CA ALA A 69 -2.66 -7.16 -1.73
C ALA A 69 -1.66 -7.49 -0.62
N ILE A 70 -0.69 -6.59 -0.39
CA ILE A 70 0.28 -6.72 0.69
C ILE A 70 -0.42 -6.70 2.06
N GLY A 71 -1.33 -5.75 2.31
CA GLY A 71 -2.10 -5.68 3.56
C GLY A 71 -2.92 -6.96 3.82
N THR A 72 -3.54 -7.51 2.77
CA THR A 72 -4.28 -8.78 2.84
C THR A 72 -3.37 -9.95 3.20
N ALA A 73 -2.23 -10.10 2.52
CA ALA A 73 -1.28 -11.18 2.76
C ALA A 73 -0.73 -11.15 4.20
N VAL A 74 -0.48 -9.94 4.71
CA VAL A 74 -0.04 -9.70 6.08
C VAL A 74 -1.12 -10.08 7.11
N GLY A 75 -2.37 -9.69 6.88
CA GLY A 75 -3.49 -10.06 7.75
C GLY A 75 -3.67 -11.59 7.82
N GLN A 76 -3.64 -12.25 6.66
CA GLN A 76 -3.72 -13.72 6.57
C GLN A 76 -2.57 -14.41 7.30
N ALA A 77 -1.35 -13.87 7.21
CA ALA A 77 -0.21 -14.39 7.97
C ALA A 77 -0.46 -14.27 9.49
N GLY A 78 -0.97 -13.13 9.96
CA GLY A 78 -1.32 -12.94 11.38
C GLY A 78 -2.34 -13.98 11.89
N GLU A 79 -3.43 -14.19 11.15
CA GLU A 79 -4.48 -15.14 11.49
C GLU A 79 -3.99 -16.60 11.49
N ALA A 80 -3.22 -16.99 10.47
CA ALA A 80 -2.65 -18.33 10.37
C ALA A 80 -1.73 -18.64 11.56
N TYR A 81 -0.94 -17.67 12.01
CA TYR A 81 -0.07 -17.81 13.17
C TYR A 81 -0.85 -17.86 14.49
N GLU A 82 -1.86 -17.02 14.71
CA GLU A 82 -2.70 -17.07 15.92
C GLU A 82 -3.40 -18.43 16.05
N SER A 83 -3.91 -18.95 14.93
CA SER A 83 -4.55 -20.27 14.86
C SER A 83 -3.56 -21.40 15.18
N ALA A 84 -2.34 -21.34 14.62
CA ALA A 84 -1.27 -22.29 14.92
C ALA A 84 -0.85 -22.26 16.39
N GLU A 85 -0.75 -21.07 16.99
CA GLU A 85 -0.39 -20.90 18.41
C GLU A 85 -1.48 -21.48 19.32
N LYS A 86 -2.78 -21.21 19.05
CA LYS A 86 -3.91 -21.80 19.78
C LYS A 86 -3.94 -23.32 19.70
N MET A 87 -3.69 -23.88 18.51
CA MET A 87 -3.63 -25.33 18.33
C MET A 87 -2.46 -25.98 19.06
N ASN A 88 -1.30 -25.32 19.09
CA ASN A 88 -0.16 -25.79 19.85
C ASN A 88 -0.38 -25.63 21.36
N ALA A 89 -0.83 -24.48 21.85
CA ALA A 89 -1.09 -24.25 23.27
C ALA A 89 -2.11 -25.24 23.86
N ASN A 90 -3.07 -25.72 23.07
CA ASN A 90 -4.01 -26.77 23.50
C ASN A 90 -3.43 -28.19 23.48
N ARG A 91 -2.24 -28.42 22.93
CA ARG A 91 -1.55 -29.72 22.90
C ARG A 91 -0.62 -29.95 24.09
N TRP A 92 -0.40 -28.93 24.92
CA TRP A 92 0.55 -28.95 26.05
C TRP A 92 -0.24 -28.84 27.36
#